data_AF-X0STL6-F1
#
_entry.id   AF-X0STL6-F1
#
_cell.length_a   1.000
_cell.length_b   1.000
_cell.length_c   1.000
_cell.angle_alpha   90.00
_cell.angle_beta   90.00
_cell.angle_gamma   90.00
#
_symmetry.space_group_name_H-M   'P 1'
#
loop_
_entity.id
_entity.type
_entity.pdbx_description
1 polymer ?
#
loop_
_entity_poly.entity_id
_entity_poly.type
_entity_poly.pdbx_seq_one_letter_code
_entity_poly.pdbx_strand_id
1 'polypeptide(L)' 'MHDCADKIITDDDFADIYCLNNGRPSVPPARITKVLILETYEHLSDREALEMLRFNIKWKYAL' A
#
# COMPACT_ATOMS: atom_id res chain seq x y z
N MET A 1 0.13 15.64 -0.36
CA MET A 1 0.53 14.46 0.44
C MET A 1 0.76 13.25 -0.46
N HIS A 2 -0.12 12.97 -1.44
CA HIS A 2 0.06 11.97 -2.50
C HIS A 2 1.49 11.92 -3.08
N ASP A 3 1.99 13.05 -3.61
CA ASP A 3 3.33 13.13 -4.22
C ASP A 3 4.51 12.80 -3.27
N CYS A 4 4.29 12.94 -1.95
CA CYS A 4 5.26 12.51 -0.96
C CYS A 4 5.10 11.02 -0.67
N ALA A 5 3.86 10.52 -0.53
CA ALA A 5 3.60 9.10 -0.28
C ALA A 5 4.18 8.20 -1.38
N ASP A 6 4.14 8.65 -2.65
CA ASP A 6 4.75 7.95 -3.78
C ASP A 6 6.28 7.91 -3.77
N LYS A 7 6.91 8.75 -2.94
CA LYS A 7 8.37 8.80 -2.79
C LYS A 7 8.87 8.15 -1.52
N ILE A 8 7.99 7.86 -0.55
CA ILE A 8 8.38 7.31 0.76
C ILE A 8 8.54 5.78 0.68
N ILE A 9 7.61 5.10 -0.01
CA ILE A 9 7.67 3.65 -0.22
C ILE A 9 7.38 3.37 -1.69
N THR A 10 8.35 2.78 -2.36
CA THR A 10 8.37 2.45 -3.77
C THR A 10 8.48 0.94 -3.96
N ASP A 11 8.13 0.42 -5.14
CA ASP A 11 8.26 -1.02 -5.40
C ASP A 11 9.73 -1.47 -5.46
N ASP A 12 10.65 -0.57 -5.77
CA ASP A 12 12.10 -0.84 -5.78
C ASP A 12 12.62 -1.21 -4.38
N ASP A 13 11.98 -0.71 -3.32
CA ASP A 13 12.32 -1.05 -1.92
C ASP A 13 12.05 -2.54 -1.59
N PHE A 14 11.30 -3.25 -2.44
CA PHE A 14 10.96 -4.66 -2.27
C PHE A 14 11.54 -5.55 -3.38
N ALA A 15 12.26 -4.97 -4.35
CA ALA A 15 12.67 -5.68 -5.56
C ALA A 15 13.56 -6.90 -5.27
N ASP A 16 14.33 -6.86 -4.19
CA ASP A 16 15.21 -7.94 -3.71
C ASP A 16 14.44 -9.13 -3.10
N ILE A 17 13.19 -8.93 -2.70
CA ILE A 17 12.32 -9.96 -2.10
C ILE A 17 11.59 -10.76 -3.20
N TYR A 18 11.54 -10.23 -4.43
CA TYR A 18 10.85 -10.86 -5.56
C TYR A 18 11.81 -11.48 -6.56
N CYS A 19 11.40 -12.62 -7.11
CA CYS A 19 12.14 -13.31 -8.15
C CYS A 19 11.72 -12.81 -9.54
N LEU A 20 12.66 -12.32 -10.34
CA LEU A 20 12.36 -11.76 -11.67
C LEU A 20 11.97 -12.81 -12.72
N ASN A 21 12.39 -14.06 -12.54
CA ASN A 21 12.25 -15.12 -13.54
C ASN A 21 11.34 -16.28 -13.10
N ASN A 22 10.69 -16.16 -11.94
CA ASN A 22 9.76 -17.15 -11.43
C ASN A 22 8.74 -16.50 -10.49
N GLY A 23 7.49 -16.99 -10.49
CA GLY A 23 6.42 -16.52 -9.61
C GLY A 23 5.22 -15.93 -10.36
N ARG A 24 4.13 -15.71 -9.61
CA ARG A 24 2.92 -15.05 -10.12
C ARG A 24 3.10 -13.53 -10.09
N PRO A 25 2.57 -12.78 -11.07
CA PRO A 25 2.47 -11.33 -10.98
C PRO A 25 1.73 -10.94 -9.68
N SER A 26 2.40 -10.18 -8.82
CA SER A 26 1.81 -9.63 -7.61
C SER A 26 1.23 -8.23 -7.88
N VAL A 27 0.30 -7.81 -7.02
CA VAL A 27 0.00 -6.38 -6.88
C VAL A 27 1.26 -5.71 -6.31
N PRO A 28 1.61 -4.48 -6.77
CA PRO A 28 2.70 -3.68 -6.22
C PRO A 28 2.79 -3.75 -4.68
N PRO A 29 3.86 -4.34 -4.09
CA PRO A 29 4.00 -4.47 -2.65
C PRO A 29 4.04 -3.11 -1.95
N ALA A 30 4.53 -2.06 -2.61
CA ALA A 30 4.54 -0.72 -2.03
C ALA A 30 3.13 -0.22 -1.69
N ARG A 31 2.14 -0.55 -2.54
CA ARG A 31 0.75 -0.14 -2.31
C ARG A 31 0.17 -0.79 -1.06
N ILE A 32 0.34 -2.11 -0.89
CA ILE A 32 -0.23 -2.79 0.27
C ILE A 32 0.50 -2.40 1.56
N THR A 33 1.80 -2.15 1.51
CA THR A 33 2.55 -1.64 2.66
C THR A 33 2.02 -0.29 3.14
N LYS A 34 1.74 0.66 2.23
CA LYS A 34 1.13 1.95 2.59
C LYS A 34 -0.25 1.77 3.24
N VAL A 35 -1.06 0.82 2.74
CA VAL A 35 -2.37 0.48 3.35
C VAL A 35 -2.21 -0.01 4.78
N LEU A 36 -1.28 -0.94 5.02
CA LEU A 36 -1.03 -1.50 6.36
C LEU A 36 -0.56 -0.42 7.36
N ILE A 37 0.23 0.55 6.89
CA ILE A 37 0.64 1.70 7.72
C ILE A 37 -0.57 2.54 8.12
N LEU A 38 -1.44 2.88 7.16
CA LEU A 38 -2.64 3.68 7.43
C LEU A 38 -3.63 2.94 8.34
N GLU A 39 -3.83 1.64 8.10
CA GLU A 39 -4.65 0.76 8.94
C GLU A 39 -4.14 0.75 10.39
N THR A 40 -2.83 0.57 10.56
CA THR A 40 -2.20 0.57 11.89
C THR A 40 -2.30 1.94 12.56
N TYR A 41 -2.07 3.01 11.80
CA TYR A 41 -2.12 4.39 12.31
C TYR A 41 -3.52 4.81 12.75
N GLU A 42 -4.55 4.36 12.04
CA GLU A 42 -5.95 4.66 12.36
C GLU A 42 -6.60 3.60 13.28
N HIS A 43 -5.85 2.58 13.70
CA HIS A 43 -6.32 1.47 14.55
C HIS A 43 -7.54 0.73 13.97
N LEU A 44 -7.51 0.49 12.67
CA LEU A 44 -8.57 -0.21 11.94
C LEU A 44 -8.30 -1.72 11.89
N SER A 45 -9.35 -2.51 11.78
CA SER A 45 -9.26 -3.89 11.31
C SER A 45 -9.12 -3.95 9.78
N ASP A 46 -8.68 -5.11 9.26
CA ASP A 46 -8.55 -5.34 7.81
C ASP A 46 -9.84 -5.01 7.06
N ARG A 47 -10.99 -5.36 7.67
CA ARG A 47 -12.31 -5.11 7.07
C ARG A 47 -12.63 -3.63 7.01
N GLU A 48 -12.29 -2.87 8.04
CA GLU A 48 -12.50 -1.42 8.07
C GLU A 48 -11.53 -0.70 7.13
N ALA A 49 -10.27 -1.14 7.06
CA ALA A 49 -9.29 -0.63 6.10
C ALA A 49 -9.78 -0.84 4.65
N LEU A 50 -10.39 -1.99 4.34
CA LEU A 50 -11.01 -2.23 3.03
C LEU A 50 -12.18 -1.27 2.74
N GLU A 51 -12.99 -0.94 3.73
CA GLU A 51 -14.06 0.05 3.57
C GLU A 51 -13.49 1.46 3.36
N MET A 52 -12.44 1.84 4.09
CA MET A 52 -11.73 3.10 3.86
C MET A 52 -11.15 3.18 2.44
N LEU A 53 -10.50 2.12 1.96
CA LEU A 53 -10.00 2.03 0.59
C LEU A 53 -11.10 2.22 -0.46
N ARG A 54 -12.28 1.61 -0.23
CA ARG A 54 -13.40 1.67 -1.16
C ARG A 54 -14.05 3.05 -1.21
N PHE A 55 -14.28 3.66 -0.05
CA PHE A 55 -15.22 4.78 0.08
C PHE A 55 -14.62 6.07 0.63
N ASN A 56 -13.41 6.07 1.20
CA ASN A 56 -12.79 7.26 1.79
C ASN A 56 -11.84 7.97 0.81
N ILE A 57 -12.20 9.19 0.40
CA ILE A 57 -11.40 9.99 -0.53
C ILE A 57 -10.05 10.42 0.04
N LYS A 58 -9.93 10.58 1.37
CA LYS A 58 -8.65 10.94 2.01
C LYS A 58 -7.63 9.81 1.88
N TRP A 59 -8.08 8.56 2.07
CA TRP A 59 -7.25 7.38 1.85
C TRP A 59 -6.82 7.26 0.38
N LYS A 60 -7.72 7.48 -0.56
CA LYS A 60 -7.40 7.49 -2.00
C LYS A 60 -6.44 8.60 -2.42
N TYR A 61 -6.39 9.70 -1.68
CA TYR A 61 -5.45 10.78 -1.91
C TYR A 61 -4.11 10.53 -1.20
N ALA A 62 -4.09 9.74 -0.14
CA ALA A 62 -2.86 9.37 0.56
C ALA A 62 -2.08 8.25 -0.14
N LEU A 63 -2.78 7.36 -0.85
CA LEU A 63 -2.23 6.24 -1.64
C LEU A 63 -2.08 6.60 -3.11
#